data_AF-A0A2D7ATM9-F1
#
_entry.id   AF-A0A2D7ATM9-F1
#
_cell.length_a   1.000
_cell.length_b   1.000
_cell.length_c   1.000
_cell.angle_alpha   90.00
_cell.angle_beta   90.00
_cell.angle_gamma   90.00
#
_symmetry.space_group_name_H-M   'P 1'
#
loop_
_entity.id
_entity.type
_entity.pdbx_description
1 polymer ?
#
loop_
_entity_poly.entity_id
_entity_poly.type
_entity_poly.pdbx_seq_one_letter_code
_entity_poly.pdbx_strand_id
1 'polypeptide(L)'
;MKENATAGVMASIDEVVASSMSINSRLPAQLEKALERNIVLRIGWTTNGEPVPKDGELGLCPNLPEGSKVRSLGNLGPFTAAFGQGGTFTHQGDVGSYLGAGNNGNKITCERTAGPCAGFGQQNGRITVLDGVGDDAGAMMSGGLLVIRGDAGIRIGGGMRGGDIVVHGDVGGDPGAGMTGGRIIINGRCPSPPPGVLLRTLKKPEVTEINKMLGEDDLHIPADAVCLVPDGDITEGIMADCREDLSGISLIPTTTNHLPKYSTCDTVALIGNEDALALPIPLLPYIPKGVQDDLFHPCLVRESPRDCDIVIIDAQNIANAALLVKSSAGFAIDMDSLPKLDGAAIDGLLVALRCIAGPLAKVLLVRGVSQSAKLHADSQHHGVDAAISVLNDGSGLSAASSLPMVGRSASVNLQENCHASMWLPWSATSEDLAILCASNVAFTICPAPDENVAGWIAQVSAGLSAHLNRLGLASIDSLERANLRACDQDTAAVSGLRLAGYDRPMPHWFAR
;
A
#
# COMPACT_ATOMS: atom_id res chain seq x y z
N MET A 1 4.87 43.64 31.47
CA MET A 1 4.07 43.19 30.32
C MET A 1 4.94 43.16 29.09
N LYS A 2 5.49 42.00 28.76
CA LYS A 2 5.99 41.66 27.43
C LYS A 2 5.45 40.27 27.15
N GLU A 3 4.40 40.20 26.34
CA GLU A 3 3.85 38.95 25.83
C GLU A 3 4.89 38.31 24.91
N ASN A 4 5.40 37.15 25.30
CA ASN A 4 6.08 36.25 24.38
C ASN A 4 5.01 35.50 23.59
N ALA A 5 4.62 36.07 22.45
CA ALA A 5 3.91 35.34 21.41
C ALA A 5 4.94 34.58 20.56
N THR A 6 5.33 33.38 20.99
CA THR A 6 5.90 32.39 20.08
C THR A 6 4.77 31.77 19.29
N ALA A 7 4.41 32.39 18.17
CA ALA A 7 3.70 31.72 17.10
C ALA A 7 4.64 30.62 16.59
N GLY A 8 4.35 29.36 16.95
CA GLY A 8 5.10 28.22 16.45
C GLY A 8 5.00 28.17 14.94
N VAL A 9 6.15 28.26 14.26
CA VAL A 9 6.23 27.92 12.84
C VAL A 9 5.87 26.44 12.76
N MET A 10 4.74 26.12 12.12
CA MET A 10 4.39 24.73 11.83
C MET A 10 5.53 24.14 11.01
N ALA A 11 6.14 23.06 11.50
CA ALA A 11 7.19 22.36 10.78
C ALA A 11 6.68 21.93 9.39
N SER A 12 7.57 21.94 8.39
CA SER A 12 7.20 21.44 7.08
C SER A 12 6.94 19.93 7.14
N ILE A 13 6.19 19.38 6.18
CA ILE A 13 5.92 17.93 6.14
C ILE A 13 7.24 17.14 6.05
N ASP A 14 8.20 17.62 5.27
CA ASP A 14 9.53 17.00 5.15
C ASP A 14 10.28 16.96 6.48
N GLU A 15 10.18 18.02 7.30
CA GLU A 15 10.77 18.07 8.65
C GLU A 15 10.11 17.06 9.58
N VAL A 16 8.78 16.90 9.49
CA VAL A 16 8.02 15.92 10.26
C VAL A 16 8.42 14.49 9.87
N VAL A 17 8.51 14.19 8.56
CA VAL A 17 8.96 12.89 8.04
C VAL A 17 10.38 12.58 8.50
N ALA A 18 11.31 13.54 8.36
CA ALA A 18 12.70 13.37 8.77
C ALA A 18 12.83 13.14 10.29
N SER A 19 12.07 13.90 11.10
CA SER A 19 12.02 13.72 12.56
C SER A 19 11.50 12.32 12.93
N SER A 20 10.44 11.87 12.27
CA SER A 20 9.81 10.58 12.51
C SER A 20 10.75 9.41 12.18
N MET A 21 11.41 9.45 11.01
CA MET A 21 12.45 8.48 10.61
C MET A 21 13.64 8.47 11.59
N SER A 22 14.06 9.65 12.03
CA SER A 22 15.15 9.82 12.99
C SER A 22 14.84 9.24 14.37
N ILE A 23 13.58 9.32 14.83
CA ILE A 23 13.13 8.66 16.06
C ILE A 23 13.10 7.14 15.86
N ASN A 24 12.40 6.68 14.82
CA ASN A 24 12.20 5.25 14.56
C ASN A 24 13.51 4.48 14.32
N SER A 25 14.47 5.06 13.60
CA SER A 25 15.78 4.42 13.35
C SER A 25 16.56 4.08 14.64
N ARG A 26 16.31 4.79 15.74
CA ARG A 26 16.95 4.57 17.04
C ARG A 26 16.17 3.60 17.93
N LEU A 27 14.89 3.38 17.65
CA LEU A 27 14.02 2.58 18.50
C LEU A 27 14.49 1.12 18.66
N PRO A 28 14.90 0.38 17.61
CA PRO A 28 15.27 -1.03 17.77
C PRO A 28 16.34 -1.26 18.86
N ALA A 29 17.44 -0.50 18.80
CA ALA A 29 18.53 -0.60 19.78
C ALA A 29 18.13 -0.09 21.18
N GLN A 30 17.20 0.86 21.27
CA GLN A 30 16.66 1.33 22.56
C GLN A 30 15.72 0.31 23.18
N LEU A 31 14.87 -0.33 22.37
CA LEU A 31 13.92 -1.35 22.79
C LEU A 31 14.64 -2.62 23.24
N GLU A 32 15.70 -3.04 22.55
CA GLU A 32 16.54 -4.17 22.97
C GLU A 32 17.11 -3.96 24.38
N LYS A 33 17.76 -2.80 24.62
CA LYS A 33 18.26 -2.44 25.95
C LYS A 33 17.16 -2.30 27.00
N ALA A 34 15.98 -1.83 26.59
CA ALA A 34 14.84 -1.70 27.48
C ALA A 34 14.26 -3.06 27.88
N LEU A 35 14.22 -4.02 26.94
CA LEU A 35 13.80 -5.40 27.14
C LEU A 35 14.73 -6.12 28.12
N GLU A 36 16.04 -6.03 27.92
CA GLU A 36 17.05 -6.62 28.82
C GLU A 36 16.89 -6.16 30.28
N ARG A 37 16.45 -4.91 30.46
CA ARG A 37 16.29 -4.27 31.78
C ARG A 37 14.85 -4.26 32.28
N ASN A 38 13.90 -4.78 31.49
CA ASN A 38 12.46 -4.72 31.75
C ASN A 38 11.95 -3.31 32.12
N ILE A 39 12.43 -2.29 31.40
CA ILE A 39 12.02 -0.88 31.60
C ILE A 39 11.07 -0.41 30.50
N VAL A 40 10.28 0.62 30.81
CA VAL A 40 9.41 1.29 29.83
C VAL A 40 10.18 2.38 29.11
N LEU A 41 10.25 2.30 27.78
CA LEU A 41 10.79 3.37 26.94
C LEU A 41 9.79 4.53 26.89
N ARG A 42 10.24 5.75 27.17
CA ARG A 42 9.40 6.95 27.19
C ARG A 42 9.75 7.85 26.01
N ILE A 43 8.76 8.20 25.20
CA ILE A 43 8.88 9.09 24.05
C ILE A 43 8.07 10.34 24.32
N GLY A 44 8.70 11.51 24.25
CA GLY A 44 8.06 12.77 24.63
C GLY A 44 8.30 13.17 26.10
N TRP A 45 9.39 12.67 26.69
CA TRP A 45 9.92 13.13 27.98
C TRP A 45 11.43 13.30 27.91
N THR A 46 11.97 14.20 28.73
CA THR A 46 13.41 14.28 28.97
C THR A 46 13.88 13.16 29.90
N THR A 47 15.19 12.95 30.01
CA THR A 47 15.79 12.03 30.99
C THR A 47 15.40 12.35 32.43
N ASN A 48 15.14 13.63 32.73
CA ASN A 48 14.71 14.09 34.05
C ASN A 48 13.19 13.93 34.28
N GLY A 49 12.45 13.43 33.28
CA GLY A 49 11.01 13.19 33.35
C GLY A 49 10.13 14.40 33.04
N GLU A 50 10.70 15.49 32.54
CA GLU A 50 9.92 16.65 32.11
C GLU A 50 9.20 16.34 30.78
N PRO A 51 7.91 16.70 30.64
CA PRO A 51 7.15 16.42 29.42
C PRO A 51 7.65 17.29 28.26
N VAL A 52 7.89 16.65 27.12
CA VAL A 52 8.18 17.28 25.83
C VAL A 52 7.29 16.61 24.79
N PRO A 53 5.99 16.97 24.76
CA PRO A 53 5.01 16.29 23.91
C PRO A 53 5.45 16.28 22.45
N LYS A 54 5.16 15.18 21.79
CA LYS A 54 5.31 15.02 20.34
C LYS A 54 4.13 15.64 19.61
N ASP A 55 4.34 16.16 18.41
CA ASP A 55 3.31 16.89 17.68
C ASP A 55 3.51 16.70 16.18
N GLY A 56 2.64 15.86 15.61
CA GLY A 56 2.60 15.58 14.17
C GLY A 56 3.49 14.43 13.70
N GLU A 57 4.41 13.89 14.51
CA GLU A 57 5.24 12.76 14.07
C GLU A 57 4.41 11.55 13.60
N LEU A 58 4.83 10.96 12.47
CA LEU A 58 4.07 9.99 11.67
C LEU A 58 4.71 8.60 11.76
N GLY A 59 3.91 7.53 11.64
CA GLY A 59 4.43 6.17 11.54
C GLY A 59 5.29 5.73 12.74
N LEU A 60 5.08 6.33 13.92
CA LEU A 60 5.94 6.10 15.09
C LEU A 60 5.76 4.72 15.70
N CYS A 61 6.84 4.16 16.22
CA CYS A 61 6.87 2.87 16.92
C CYS A 61 6.29 1.70 16.10
N PRO A 62 6.69 1.52 14.83
CA PRO A 62 6.23 0.39 14.04
C PRO A 62 6.91 -0.90 14.55
N ASN A 63 6.28 -2.05 14.33
CA ASN A 63 6.85 -3.38 14.59
C ASN A 63 7.42 -3.56 16.01
N LEU A 64 6.64 -3.18 17.04
CA LEU A 64 7.08 -3.38 18.42
C LEU A 64 7.31 -4.88 18.71
N PRO A 65 8.52 -5.26 19.16
CA PRO A 65 8.85 -6.64 19.49
C PRO A 65 8.07 -7.14 20.71
N GLU A 66 7.96 -8.46 20.83
CA GLU A 66 7.34 -9.12 21.98
C GLU A 66 7.97 -8.65 23.30
N GLY A 67 7.11 -8.36 24.29
CA GLY A 67 7.51 -7.94 25.64
C GLY A 67 7.98 -6.49 25.75
N SER A 68 8.17 -5.77 24.64
CA SER A 68 8.62 -4.38 24.66
C SER A 68 7.54 -3.48 25.28
N LYS A 69 7.94 -2.38 25.94
CA LYS A 69 7.01 -1.45 26.59
C LYS A 69 7.37 -0.02 26.23
N VAL A 70 6.44 0.67 25.57
CA VAL A 70 6.60 2.05 25.15
C VAL A 70 5.47 2.89 25.72
N ARG A 71 5.83 4.07 26.22
CA ARG A 71 4.89 5.12 26.58
C ARG A 71 5.22 6.37 25.75
N SER A 72 4.21 6.99 25.15
CA SER A 72 4.35 8.22 24.37
C SER A 72 3.42 9.32 24.88
N LEU A 73 3.78 10.58 24.64
CA LEU A 73 2.99 11.77 25.01
C LEU A 73 2.95 12.74 23.85
N GLY A 74 1.77 13.28 23.54
CA GLY A 74 1.58 14.31 22.53
C GLY A 74 0.42 14.06 21.57
N ASN A 75 0.44 14.69 20.40
CA ASN A 75 -0.51 14.47 19.32
C ASN A 75 0.22 13.78 18.17
N LEU A 76 -0.01 12.48 17.99
CA LEU A 76 0.72 11.67 17.00
C LEU A 76 -0.07 11.53 15.71
N GLY A 77 0.63 11.45 14.59
CA GLY A 77 0.00 11.31 13.29
C GLY A 77 -0.30 9.84 12.92
N PRO A 78 -0.69 9.62 11.66
CA PRO A 78 -1.12 8.32 11.18
C PRO A 78 -0.11 7.18 11.33
N PHE A 79 -0.61 5.94 11.33
CA PHE A 79 0.19 4.71 11.40
C PHE A 79 1.06 4.57 12.67
N THR A 80 0.72 5.30 13.73
CA THR A 80 1.36 5.10 15.03
C THR A 80 1.09 3.68 15.57
N ALA A 81 2.12 3.04 16.11
CA ALA A 81 2.11 1.70 16.68
C ALA A 81 1.66 0.58 15.71
N ALA A 82 1.86 0.76 14.40
CA ALA A 82 1.49 -0.20 13.37
C ALA A 82 2.37 -1.47 13.37
N PHE A 83 1.86 -2.55 12.77
CA PHE A 83 2.58 -3.80 12.46
C PHE A 83 3.17 -4.55 13.66
N GLY A 84 2.57 -4.36 14.84
CA GLY A 84 3.03 -4.91 16.11
C GLY A 84 3.05 -6.43 16.21
N GLN A 85 4.04 -6.99 16.92
CA GLN A 85 4.24 -8.45 17.06
C GLN A 85 4.23 -8.94 18.52
N GLY A 86 3.77 -8.13 19.49
CA GLY A 86 3.65 -8.57 20.90
C GLY A 86 4.09 -7.58 21.98
N GLY A 87 4.33 -6.32 21.64
CA GLY A 87 4.70 -5.26 22.59
C GLY A 87 3.52 -4.60 23.30
N THR A 88 3.80 -3.68 24.22
CA THR A 88 2.82 -2.79 24.86
C THR A 88 3.11 -1.34 24.47
N PHE A 89 2.10 -0.63 23.99
CA PHE A 89 2.18 0.79 23.66
C PHE A 89 1.08 1.55 24.40
N THR A 90 1.44 2.55 25.19
CA THR A 90 0.48 3.43 25.87
C THR A 90 0.72 4.87 25.45
N HIS A 91 -0.28 5.51 24.87
CA HIS A 91 -0.19 6.87 24.37
C HIS A 91 -1.07 7.83 25.17
N GLN A 92 -0.43 8.93 25.60
CA GLN A 92 -1.08 10.04 26.29
C GLN A 92 -1.33 11.17 25.31
N GLY A 93 -2.54 11.24 24.77
CA GLY A 93 -2.95 12.23 23.78
C GLY A 93 -3.67 11.60 22.60
N ASP A 94 -3.88 12.39 21.56
CA ASP A 94 -4.63 12.02 20.36
C ASP A 94 -3.72 11.37 19.31
N VAL A 95 -4.30 10.45 18.53
CA VAL A 95 -3.62 9.82 17.39
C VAL A 95 -4.42 10.03 16.12
N GLY A 96 -3.73 10.27 15.01
CA GLY A 96 -4.30 10.29 13.67
C GLY A 96 -4.88 8.94 13.21
N SER A 97 -5.10 8.82 11.91
CA SER A 97 -5.68 7.61 11.31
C SER A 97 -4.77 6.38 11.43
N TYR A 98 -5.32 5.18 11.28
CA TYR A 98 -4.54 3.93 11.23
C TYR A 98 -3.73 3.62 12.51
N LEU A 99 -4.16 4.10 13.68
CA LEU A 99 -3.58 3.67 14.97
C LEU A 99 -3.57 2.14 15.04
N GLY A 100 -2.39 1.53 15.23
CA GLY A 100 -2.27 0.08 15.37
C GLY A 100 -2.68 -0.72 14.13
N ALA A 101 -2.62 -0.13 12.93
CA ALA A 101 -2.89 -0.88 11.70
C ALA A 101 -1.96 -2.10 11.55
N GLY A 102 -2.51 -3.23 11.10
CA GLY A 102 -1.79 -4.49 10.98
C GLY A 102 -1.28 -5.05 12.31
N ASN A 103 -1.96 -4.76 13.43
CA ASN A 103 -1.55 -5.31 14.72
C ASN A 103 -1.68 -6.84 14.76
N ASN A 104 -0.60 -7.52 15.15
CA ASN A 104 -0.53 -8.98 15.27
C ASN A 104 0.05 -9.41 16.63
N GLY A 105 -0.38 -8.74 17.70
CA GLY A 105 -0.06 -9.17 19.07
C GLY A 105 0.16 -8.05 20.07
N ASN A 106 0.31 -6.80 19.65
CA ASN A 106 0.50 -5.70 20.60
C ASN A 106 -0.74 -5.46 21.47
N LYS A 107 -0.48 -4.95 22.66
CA LYS A 107 -1.46 -4.29 23.53
C LYS A 107 -1.27 -2.78 23.42
N ILE A 108 -2.22 -2.10 22.79
CA ILE A 108 -2.17 -0.67 22.49
C ILE A 108 -3.26 0.03 23.30
N THR A 109 -2.91 1.10 24.01
CA THR A 109 -3.86 1.97 24.71
C THR A 109 -3.66 3.42 24.25
N CYS A 110 -4.70 4.04 23.70
CA CYS A 110 -4.75 5.47 23.42
C CYS A 110 -5.66 6.16 24.44
N GLU A 111 -5.12 7.07 25.24
CA GLU A 111 -5.86 7.75 26.32
C GLU A 111 -6.88 8.79 25.81
N ARG A 112 -6.78 9.23 24.55
CA ARG A 112 -7.72 10.18 23.94
C ARG A 112 -8.39 9.56 22.70
N THR A 113 -8.55 10.35 21.63
CA THR A 113 -9.20 9.92 20.40
C THR A 113 -8.20 9.29 19.43
N ALA A 114 -8.69 8.39 18.58
CA ALA A 114 -7.96 7.92 17.42
C ALA A 114 -8.71 8.29 16.13
N GLY A 115 -7.98 8.64 15.09
CA GLY A 115 -8.57 8.95 13.79
C GLY A 115 -9.23 7.74 13.10
N PRO A 116 -9.65 7.90 11.83
CA PRO A 116 -10.22 6.82 11.04
C PRO A 116 -9.30 5.60 10.93
N CYS A 117 -9.87 4.42 10.69
CA CYS A 117 -9.14 3.17 10.44
C CYS A 117 -8.29 2.67 11.62
N ALA A 118 -8.60 3.06 12.86
CA ALA A 118 -7.93 2.50 14.04
C ALA A 118 -8.10 0.96 14.08
N GLY A 119 -7.01 0.23 14.25
CA GLY A 119 -7.00 -1.24 14.23
C GLY A 119 -7.27 -1.87 12.86
N PHE A 120 -7.11 -1.12 11.76
CA PHE A 120 -7.28 -1.64 10.40
C PHE A 120 -6.42 -2.90 10.17
N GLY A 121 -7.03 -3.96 9.66
CA GLY A 121 -6.34 -5.21 9.35
C GLY A 121 -5.72 -5.92 10.57
N GLN A 122 -6.20 -5.65 11.80
CA GLN A 122 -5.70 -6.35 12.98
C GLN A 122 -5.96 -7.86 12.88
N GLN A 123 -4.96 -8.66 13.26
CA GLN A 123 -5.02 -10.12 13.29
C GLN A 123 -4.98 -10.67 14.72
N ASN A 124 -4.26 -10.02 15.63
CA ASN A 124 -4.16 -10.42 17.04
C ASN A 124 -3.79 -9.22 17.93
N GLY A 125 -3.89 -9.39 19.25
CA GLY A 125 -3.61 -8.36 20.23
C GLY A 125 -4.87 -7.62 20.70
N ARG A 126 -4.67 -6.51 21.42
CA ARG A 126 -5.73 -5.68 21.97
C ARG A 126 -5.43 -4.21 21.69
N ILE A 127 -6.37 -3.48 21.10
CA ILE A 127 -6.32 -2.02 20.99
C ILE A 127 -7.45 -1.45 21.86
N THR A 128 -7.14 -0.48 22.71
CA THR A 128 -8.10 0.22 23.56
C THR A 128 -8.00 1.73 23.30
N VAL A 129 -9.10 2.40 22.97
CA VAL A 129 -9.18 3.85 22.77
C VAL A 129 -10.21 4.44 23.72
N LEU A 130 -9.84 5.46 24.51
CA LEU A 130 -10.67 5.93 25.62
C LEU A 130 -11.71 6.99 25.23
N ASP A 131 -11.40 7.93 24.34
CA ASP A 131 -12.31 9.06 24.05
C ASP A 131 -13.11 8.89 22.73
N GLY A 132 -12.83 7.83 21.95
CA GLY A 132 -13.57 7.51 20.72
C GLY A 132 -12.69 7.35 19.48
N VAL A 133 -13.29 6.92 18.37
CA VAL A 133 -12.61 6.64 17.11
C VAL A 133 -13.34 7.22 15.90
N GLY A 134 -12.58 7.48 14.82
CA GLY A 134 -13.14 7.89 13.53
C GLY A 134 -13.80 6.75 12.74
N ASP A 135 -14.03 7.01 11.46
CA ASP A 135 -14.64 6.08 10.50
C ASP A 135 -13.79 4.82 10.27
N ASP A 136 -14.43 3.73 9.86
CA ASP A 136 -13.78 2.48 9.44
C ASP A 136 -12.87 1.83 10.50
N ALA A 137 -13.09 2.12 11.79
CA ALA A 137 -12.36 1.47 12.89
C ALA A 137 -12.57 -0.06 12.85
N GLY A 138 -11.49 -0.82 13.00
CA GLY A 138 -11.50 -2.28 12.91
C GLY A 138 -11.84 -2.84 11.52
N ALA A 139 -11.79 -2.02 10.46
CA ALA A 139 -12.02 -2.52 9.12
C ALA A 139 -10.96 -3.57 8.72
N MET A 140 -11.38 -4.59 7.97
CA MET A 140 -10.57 -5.75 7.55
C MET A 140 -9.94 -6.56 8.69
N MET A 141 -10.38 -6.35 9.95
CA MET A 141 -9.90 -7.12 11.10
C MET A 141 -10.22 -8.62 10.93
N SER A 142 -9.23 -9.46 11.18
CA SER A 142 -9.34 -10.93 11.08
C SER A 142 -9.21 -11.62 12.45
N GLY A 143 -8.80 -10.88 13.48
CA GLY A 143 -8.72 -11.38 14.85
C GLY A 143 -8.29 -10.30 15.86
N GLY A 144 -8.17 -10.69 17.12
CA GLY A 144 -7.85 -9.80 18.24
C GLY A 144 -9.08 -9.09 18.82
N LEU A 145 -8.84 -8.07 19.65
CA LEU A 145 -9.87 -7.29 20.35
C LEU A 145 -9.65 -5.79 20.12
N LEU A 146 -10.68 -5.06 19.71
CA LEU A 146 -10.71 -3.60 19.67
C LEU A 146 -11.75 -3.08 20.66
N VAL A 147 -11.33 -2.26 21.63
CA VAL A 147 -12.19 -1.69 22.67
C VAL A 147 -12.23 -0.18 22.52
N ILE A 148 -13.43 0.37 22.39
CA ILE A 148 -13.67 1.80 22.19
C ILE A 148 -14.59 2.25 23.32
N ARG A 149 -14.12 3.12 24.21
CA ARG A 149 -14.94 3.61 25.33
C ARG A 149 -15.87 4.76 24.93
N GLY A 150 -15.47 5.57 23.96
CA GLY A 150 -16.27 6.65 23.39
C GLY A 150 -17.10 6.23 22.19
N ASP A 151 -17.45 7.21 21.36
CA ASP A 151 -18.20 7.00 20.11
C ASP A 151 -17.30 6.47 18.99
N ALA A 152 -17.91 5.84 17.99
CA ALA A 152 -17.26 5.38 16.78
C ALA A 152 -17.94 5.94 15.52
N GLY A 153 -17.13 6.21 14.48
CA GLY A 153 -17.59 6.70 13.19
C GLY A 153 -18.40 5.69 12.37
N ILE A 154 -18.54 5.98 11.08
CA ILE A 154 -19.29 5.12 10.15
C ILE A 154 -18.47 3.88 9.76
N ARG A 155 -19.14 2.80 9.35
CA ARG A 155 -18.52 1.56 8.83
C ARG A 155 -17.54 0.88 9.79
N ILE A 156 -17.76 0.99 11.10
CA ILE A 156 -17.02 0.21 12.09
C ILE A 156 -17.06 -1.29 11.75
N GLY A 157 -15.91 -1.95 11.77
CA GLY A 157 -15.76 -3.37 11.40
C GLY A 157 -16.07 -3.67 9.92
N GLY A 158 -15.96 -2.69 9.02
CA GLY A 158 -16.17 -2.90 7.59
C GLY A 158 -15.23 -3.98 7.02
N GLY A 159 -15.76 -4.97 6.32
CA GLY A 159 -14.94 -6.06 5.77
C GLY A 159 -14.34 -7.02 6.80
N MET A 160 -14.74 -6.95 8.07
CA MET A 160 -14.20 -7.80 9.15
C MET A 160 -14.44 -9.29 8.87
N ARG A 161 -13.40 -10.11 9.07
CA ARG A 161 -13.39 -11.56 8.87
C ARG A 161 -13.30 -12.35 10.18
N GLY A 162 -12.96 -11.68 11.29
CA GLY A 162 -12.81 -12.30 12.59
C GLY A 162 -12.40 -11.33 13.70
N GLY A 163 -12.43 -11.80 14.95
CA GLY A 163 -12.14 -11.00 16.15
C GLY A 163 -13.38 -10.38 16.81
N ASP A 164 -13.15 -9.51 17.78
CA ASP A 164 -14.20 -8.82 18.54
C ASP A 164 -13.96 -7.30 18.58
N ILE A 165 -15.00 -6.52 18.28
CA ILE A 165 -15.01 -5.07 18.46
C ILE A 165 -16.04 -4.73 19.55
N VAL A 166 -15.66 -3.95 20.56
CA VAL A 166 -16.52 -3.52 21.67
C VAL A 166 -16.57 -2.01 21.71
N VAL A 167 -17.77 -1.43 21.69
CA VAL A 167 -18.02 0.01 21.74
C VAL A 167 -18.92 0.33 22.93
N HIS A 168 -18.49 1.23 23.81
CA HIS A 168 -19.29 1.71 24.95
C HIS A 168 -20.03 3.04 24.68
N GLY A 169 -19.79 3.67 23.53
CA GLY A 169 -20.55 4.81 23.03
C GLY A 169 -21.47 4.47 21.87
N ASP A 170 -21.83 5.50 21.10
CA ASP A 170 -22.67 5.38 19.92
C ASP A 170 -21.84 5.03 18.68
N VAL A 171 -22.47 4.36 17.69
CA VAL A 171 -21.83 4.05 16.41
C VAL A 171 -22.48 4.79 15.24
N GLY A 172 -21.68 5.13 14.23
CA GLY A 172 -22.14 5.70 12.98
C GLY A 172 -22.86 4.71 12.05
N GLY A 173 -23.24 5.19 10.87
CA GLY A 173 -23.96 4.42 9.85
C GLY A 173 -23.15 3.25 9.27
N ASP A 174 -23.86 2.28 8.69
CA ASP A 174 -23.31 1.08 8.05
C ASP A 174 -22.35 0.21 8.91
N PRO A 175 -22.63 -0.02 10.22
CA PRO A 175 -21.74 -0.83 11.05
C PRO A 175 -21.72 -2.28 10.56
N GLY A 176 -20.53 -2.88 10.47
CA GLY A 176 -20.31 -4.24 9.97
C GLY A 176 -20.47 -4.41 8.46
N ALA A 177 -20.47 -3.32 7.67
CA ALA A 177 -20.61 -3.40 6.22
C ALA A 177 -19.63 -4.40 5.59
N GLY A 178 -20.15 -5.44 4.93
CA GLY A 178 -19.33 -6.48 4.32
C GLY A 178 -18.55 -7.35 5.30
N MET A 179 -18.99 -7.47 6.56
CA MET A 179 -18.39 -8.44 7.48
C MET A 179 -18.72 -9.88 7.05
N THR A 180 -17.74 -10.78 7.14
CA THR A 180 -17.88 -12.24 6.90
C THR A 180 -17.61 -13.06 8.16
N GLY A 181 -17.12 -12.43 9.22
CA GLY A 181 -16.83 -13.09 10.49
C GLY A 181 -16.58 -12.09 11.62
N GLY A 182 -16.42 -12.63 12.83
CA GLY A 182 -16.26 -11.83 14.04
C GLY A 182 -17.57 -11.32 14.63
N ARG A 183 -17.47 -10.44 15.63
CA ARG A 183 -18.61 -9.82 16.32
C ARG A 183 -18.32 -8.35 16.63
N ILE A 184 -19.33 -7.50 16.45
CA ILE A 184 -19.30 -6.09 16.88
C ILE A 184 -20.33 -5.92 17.99
N ILE A 185 -19.90 -5.48 19.17
CA ILE A 185 -20.68 -5.40 20.39
C ILE A 185 -20.80 -3.93 20.78
N ILE A 186 -22.03 -3.43 20.87
CA ILE A 186 -22.32 -2.02 21.03
C ILE A 186 -23.19 -1.84 22.28
N ASN A 187 -22.65 -1.15 23.28
CA ASN A 187 -23.31 -0.76 24.51
C ASN A 187 -23.72 0.73 24.46
N GLY A 188 -24.38 1.10 23.37
CA GLY A 188 -24.84 2.45 23.05
C GLY A 188 -25.85 2.42 21.91
N ARG A 189 -26.04 3.53 21.18
CA ARG A 189 -26.97 3.58 20.04
C ARG A 189 -26.33 2.99 18.80
N CYS A 190 -27.07 2.08 18.16
CA CYS A 190 -26.72 1.48 16.87
C CYS A 190 -27.81 1.82 15.84
N PRO A 191 -27.48 2.41 14.68
CA PRO A 191 -28.41 2.55 13.57
C PRO A 191 -28.71 1.17 12.95
N SER A 192 -29.67 1.13 12.03
CA SER A 192 -29.95 -0.09 11.28
C SER A 192 -28.70 -0.50 10.47
N PRO A 193 -28.25 -1.76 10.60
CA PRO A 193 -27.07 -2.22 9.90
C PRO A 193 -27.36 -2.44 8.40
N PRO A 194 -26.32 -2.50 7.56
CA PRO A 194 -26.47 -2.71 6.13
C PRO A 194 -26.87 -4.17 5.82
N PRO A 195 -27.28 -4.48 4.58
CA PRO A 195 -27.51 -5.86 4.16
C PRO A 195 -26.30 -6.78 4.43
N GLY A 196 -26.57 -8.01 4.81
CA GLY A 196 -25.52 -8.99 5.17
C GLY A 196 -25.07 -8.94 6.63
N VAL A 197 -25.74 -8.15 7.48
CA VAL A 197 -25.41 -8.01 8.90
C VAL A 197 -26.66 -8.24 9.75
N LEU A 198 -26.59 -9.22 10.64
CA LEU A 198 -27.66 -9.53 11.59
C LEU A 198 -27.46 -8.76 12.89
N LEU A 199 -28.46 -7.96 13.25
CA LEU A 199 -28.58 -7.32 14.55
C LEU A 199 -29.33 -8.22 15.54
N ARG A 200 -28.70 -8.55 16.66
CA ARG A 200 -29.31 -9.30 17.76
C ARG A 200 -28.73 -8.89 19.12
N THR A 201 -29.25 -9.43 20.21
CA THR A 201 -28.61 -9.32 21.53
C THR A 201 -27.54 -10.41 21.73
N LEU A 202 -26.73 -10.25 22.76
CA LEU A 202 -25.75 -11.26 23.16
C LEU A 202 -26.41 -12.51 23.75
N LYS A 203 -25.83 -13.68 23.45
CA LYS A 203 -26.16 -14.95 24.11
C LYS A 203 -25.42 -15.01 25.45
N LYS A 204 -26.01 -15.68 26.46
CA LYS A 204 -25.38 -15.89 27.78
C LYS A 204 -23.89 -16.27 27.76
N PRO A 205 -23.44 -17.27 26.97
CA PRO A 205 -22.01 -17.59 26.92
C PRO A 205 -21.14 -16.46 26.35
N GLU A 206 -21.65 -15.70 25.37
CA GLU A 206 -20.94 -14.57 24.76
C GLU A 206 -20.75 -13.43 25.78
N VAL A 207 -21.76 -13.18 26.62
CA VAL A 207 -21.66 -12.19 27.71
C VAL A 207 -20.55 -12.57 28.69
N THR A 208 -20.48 -13.83 29.11
CA THR A 208 -19.42 -14.30 30.02
C THR A 208 -18.04 -14.23 29.36
N GLU A 209 -17.95 -14.63 28.09
CA GLU A 209 -16.71 -14.60 27.30
C GLU A 209 -16.19 -13.16 27.15
N ILE A 210 -17.01 -12.22 26.68
CA ILE A 210 -16.55 -10.86 26.41
C ILE A 210 -16.16 -10.12 27.69
N ASN A 211 -16.95 -10.25 28.76
CA ASN A 211 -16.61 -9.62 30.05
C ASN A 211 -15.32 -10.20 30.65
N LYS A 212 -15.04 -11.48 30.44
CA LYS A 212 -13.77 -12.10 30.82
C LYS A 212 -12.60 -11.55 29.98
N MET A 213 -12.80 -11.31 28.69
CA MET A 213 -11.78 -10.73 27.80
C MET A 213 -11.47 -9.27 28.14
N LEU A 214 -12.48 -8.49 28.51
CA LEU A 214 -12.32 -7.10 28.94
C LEU A 214 -11.59 -7.02 30.28
N GLY A 215 -11.99 -7.85 31.26
CA GLY A 215 -11.30 -8.01 32.54
C GLY A 215 -11.36 -6.79 33.47
N GLU A 216 -12.23 -5.83 33.16
CA GLU A 216 -12.37 -4.54 33.84
C GLU A 216 -13.85 -4.33 34.20
N ASP A 217 -14.16 -4.04 35.47
CA ASP A 217 -15.54 -3.89 35.94
C ASP A 217 -16.24 -2.67 35.34
N ASP A 218 -15.49 -1.61 35.01
CA ASP A 218 -16.02 -0.39 34.38
C ASP A 218 -16.31 -0.56 32.88
N LEU A 219 -15.85 -1.66 32.28
CA LEU A 219 -16.14 -2.05 30.89
C LEU A 219 -17.18 -3.17 30.82
N HIS A 220 -18.00 -3.36 31.85
CA HIS A 220 -18.99 -4.41 31.86
C HIS A 220 -19.99 -4.27 30.68
N ILE A 221 -20.19 -5.37 29.95
CA ILE A 221 -21.16 -5.49 28.86
C ILE A 221 -22.39 -6.27 29.34
N PRO A 222 -23.58 -5.65 29.34
CA PRO A 222 -24.82 -6.32 29.73
C PRO A 222 -25.34 -7.22 28.60
N ALA A 223 -26.28 -8.12 28.93
CA ALA A 223 -26.81 -9.12 27.98
C ALA A 223 -27.70 -8.52 26.87
N ASP A 224 -28.25 -7.34 27.10
CA ASP A 224 -29.09 -6.59 26.16
C ASP A 224 -28.28 -5.67 25.22
N ALA A 225 -26.95 -5.65 25.34
CA ALA A 225 -26.08 -4.97 24.39
C ALA A 225 -26.30 -5.50 22.96
N VAL A 226 -26.21 -4.59 22.00
CA VAL A 226 -26.36 -4.91 20.58
C VAL A 226 -25.15 -5.71 20.12
N CYS A 227 -25.39 -6.79 19.39
CA CYS A 227 -24.38 -7.64 18.79
C CYS A 227 -24.67 -7.79 17.30
N LEU A 228 -23.74 -7.31 16.48
CA LEU A 228 -23.75 -7.48 15.03
C LEU A 228 -22.87 -8.68 14.66
N VAL A 229 -23.40 -9.53 13.80
CA VAL A 229 -22.74 -10.73 13.26
C VAL A 229 -23.04 -10.85 11.76
N PRO A 230 -22.20 -11.53 10.97
CA PRO A 230 -22.46 -11.69 9.54
C PRO A 230 -23.76 -12.48 9.32
N ASP A 231 -24.48 -12.14 8.25
CA ASP A 231 -25.70 -12.81 7.82
C ASP A 231 -25.64 -13.15 6.32
N GLY A 232 -25.35 -14.41 6.02
CA GLY A 232 -25.21 -14.89 4.64
C GLY A 232 -23.83 -14.61 4.01
N ASP A 233 -23.76 -14.84 2.71
CA ASP A 233 -22.54 -14.71 1.91
C ASP A 233 -22.47 -13.33 1.24
N ILE A 234 -21.26 -12.78 1.14
CA ILE A 234 -21.02 -11.56 0.37
C ILE A 234 -20.91 -11.93 -1.10
N THR A 235 -21.71 -11.26 -1.92
CA THR A 235 -21.57 -11.34 -3.38
C THR A 235 -20.62 -10.25 -3.85
N GLU A 236 -19.50 -10.64 -4.44
CA GLU A 236 -18.57 -9.69 -5.06
C GLU A 236 -19.16 -9.15 -6.38
N GLY A 237 -18.96 -7.86 -6.61
CA GLY A 237 -19.34 -7.22 -7.87
C GLY A 237 -18.39 -7.63 -8.99
N ILE A 238 -18.93 -7.87 -10.19
CA ILE A 238 -18.12 -8.10 -11.40
C ILE A 238 -17.81 -6.72 -12.00
N MET A 239 -16.53 -6.36 -12.03
CA MET A 239 -16.05 -5.13 -12.67
C MET A 239 -15.73 -5.37 -14.15
N ALA A 240 -15.57 -4.31 -14.92
CA ALA A 240 -15.21 -4.42 -16.33
C ALA A 240 -13.72 -4.73 -16.51
N ASP A 241 -13.41 -5.73 -17.33
CA ASP A 241 -12.03 -6.03 -17.69
C ASP A 241 -11.51 -5.14 -18.83
N CYS A 242 -10.18 -5.00 -18.91
CA CYS A 242 -9.50 -4.41 -20.06
C CYS A 242 -9.93 -5.14 -21.35
N ARG A 243 -10.42 -4.38 -22.34
CA ARG A 243 -11.09 -4.95 -23.52
C ARG A 243 -10.15 -5.46 -24.61
N GLU A 244 -8.95 -4.92 -24.71
CA GLU A 244 -7.99 -5.17 -25.81
C GLU A 244 -6.55 -5.08 -25.31
N ASP A 245 -5.67 -5.88 -25.91
CA ASP A 245 -4.23 -5.90 -25.65
C ASP A 245 -3.48 -4.86 -26.52
N LEU A 246 -2.15 -4.98 -26.63
CA LEU A 246 -1.31 -4.07 -27.40
C LEU A 246 -1.13 -4.51 -28.88
N SER A 247 -1.84 -5.54 -29.35
CA SER A 247 -1.66 -6.10 -30.70
C SER A 247 -1.98 -5.13 -31.85
N GLY A 248 -2.79 -4.09 -31.59
CA GLY A 248 -3.06 -2.99 -32.51
C GLY A 248 -1.87 -2.03 -32.73
N ILE A 249 -0.74 -2.25 -32.06
CA ILE A 249 0.45 -1.39 -32.11
C ILE A 249 1.64 -2.18 -32.65
N SER A 250 2.43 -1.57 -33.53
CA SER A 250 3.63 -2.15 -34.12
C SER A 250 4.87 -1.29 -33.88
N LEU A 251 6.01 -1.98 -33.84
CA LEU A 251 7.33 -1.38 -33.69
C LEU A 251 8.01 -1.20 -35.05
N ILE A 252 8.34 0.05 -35.40
CA ILE A 252 9.04 0.43 -36.63
C ILE A 252 10.42 1.06 -36.35
N PRO A 253 11.40 0.84 -37.22
CA PRO A 253 12.70 1.48 -37.09
C PRO A 253 12.59 2.98 -37.39
N THR A 254 13.35 3.79 -36.67
CA THR A 254 13.55 5.22 -36.94
C THR A 254 14.81 5.48 -37.76
N THR A 255 15.64 4.46 -37.97
CA THR A 255 16.88 4.51 -38.75
C THR A 255 16.85 3.51 -39.90
N THR A 256 17.75 3.64 -40.88
CA THR A 256 17.84 2.73 -42.02
C THR A 256 18.67 1.48 -41.74
N ASN A 257 19.44 1.47 -40.64
CA ASN A 257 20.36 0.39 -40.32
C ASN A 257 19.76 -0.52 -39.25
N HIS A 258 20.00 -1.83 -39.38
CA HIS A 258 19.72 -2.81 -38.33
C HIS A 258 21.05 -3.27 -37.73
N LEU A 259 21.02 -3.74 -36.49
CA LEU A 259 22.16 -4.43 -35.89
C LEU A 259 22.17 -5.90 -36.34
N PRO A 260 23.35 -6.53 -36.45
CA PRO A 260 23.44 -7.98 -36.65
C PRO A 260 22.61 -8.74 -35.62
N LYS A 261 21.98 -9.85 -36.01
CA LYS A 261 21.09 -10.63 -35.11
C LYS A 261 21.76 -11.16 -33.85
N TYR A 262 23.09 -11.29 -33.86
CA TYR A 262 23.91 -11.78 -32.75
C TYR A 262 24.47 -10.65 -31.88
N SER A 263 24.16 -9.40 -32.19
CA SER A 263 24.57 -8.27 -31.35
C SER A 263 23.89 -8.35 -30.00
N THR A 264 24.67 -8.12 -28.95
CA THR A 264 24.16 -7.97 -27.59
C THR A 264 23.49 -6.60 -27.46
N CYS A 265 22.31 -6.58 -26.85
CA CYS A 265 21.59 -5.36 -26.50
C CYS A 265 21.58 -5.20 -24.98
N ASP A 266 21.61 -3.97 -24.51
CA ASP A 266 21.32 -3.67 -23.11
C ASP A 266 19.79 -3.65 -22.91
N THR A 267 19.30 -4.55 -22.07
CA THR A 267 17.87 -4.69 -21.74
C THR A 267 17.57 -4.42 -20.28
N VAL A 268 18.57 -4.02 -19.50
CA VAL A 268 18.42 -3.88 -18.06
C VAL A 268 17.54 -2.67 -17.74
N ALA A 269 16.57 -2.86 -16.85
CA ALA A 269 15.82 -1.77 -16.23
C ALA A 269 16.18 -1.68 -14.76
N LEU A 270 16.15 -0.47 -14.19
CA LEU A 270 16.52 -0.22 -12.80
C LEU A 270 15.33 0.29 -12.00
N ILE A 271 15.21 -0.19 -10.75
CA ILE A 271 14.29 0.36 -9.76
C ILE A 271 15.09 1.01 -8.64
N GLY A 272 14.87 2.31 -8.46
CA GLY A 272 15.59 3.18 -7.52
C GLY A 272 16.96 3.63 -8.02
N ASN A 273 17.50 4.65 -7.36
CA ASN A 273 18.74 5.30 -7.77
C ASN A 273 19.98 4.79 -7.01
N GLU A 274 19.88 4.75 -5.69
CA GLU A 274 20.94 4.21 -4.82
C GLU A 274 20.74 2.71 -4.64
N ASP A 275 21.79 1.92 -4.86
CA ASP A 275 21.75 0.45 -4.79
C ASP A 275 20.57 -0.13 -5.60
N ALA A 276 20.46 0.31 -6.85
CA ALA A 276 19.32 0.06 -7.72
C ALA A 276 19.04 -1.45 -7.87
N LEU A 277 17.77 -1.83 -7.81
CA LEU A 277 17.36 -3.20 -8.11
C LEU A 277 17.35 -3.38 -9.63
N ALA A 278 18.25 -4.22 -10.14
CA ALA A 278 18.36 -4.49 -11.57
C ALA A 278 17.35 -5.57 -12.01
N LEU A 279 16.53 -5.24 -12.98
CA LEU A 279 15.71 -6.17 -13.73
C LEU A 279 16.46 -6.52 -15.04
N PRO A 280 16.89 -7.77 -15.26
CA PRO A 280 17.58 -8.19 -16.50
C PRO A 280 16.88 -7.82 -17.81
N ILE A 281 15.55 -7.74 -17.75
CA ILE A 281 14.63 -7.21 -18.77
C ILE A 281 13.62 -6.31 -18.05
N PRO A 282 12.94 -5.36 -18.72
CA PRO A 282 11.97 -4.42 -18.12
C PRO A 282 10.65 -5.10 -17.68
N LEU A 283 10.77 -6.12 -16.85
CA LEU A 283 9.71 -7.02 -16.42
C LEU A 283 9.90 -7.34 -14.93
N LEU A 284 8.84 -7.23 -14.16
CA LEU A 284 8.74 -7.66 -12.78
C LEU A 284 7.56 -8.64 -12.68
N PRO A 285 7.77 -9.96 -12.87
CA PRO A 285 6.71 -10.94 -12.86
C PRO A 285 5.95 -10.96 -11.53
N TYR A 286 4.61 -11.02 -11.57
CA TYR A 286 3.78 -11.19 -10.39
C TYR A 286 3.57 -12.67 -10.09
N ILE A 287 4.13 -13.13 -8.98
CA ILE A 287 4.05 -14.50 -8.48
C ILE A 287 3.63 -14.45 -7.01
N PRO A 288 2.32 -14.38 -6.71
CA PRO A 288 1.82 -14.03 -5.38
C PRO A 288 2.41 -14.88 -4.25
N LYS A 289 2.62 -16.18 -4.49
CA LYS A 289 3.07 -17.14 -3.47
C LYS A 289 4.60 -17.20 -3.30
N GLY A 290 5.34 -16.36 -4.02
CA GLY A 290 6.80 -16.45 -4.10
C GLY A 290 7.27 -17.47 -5.13
N VAL A 291 8.59 -17.51 -5.34
CA VAL A 291 9.25 -18.34 -6.35
C VAL A 291 10.03 -19.47 -5.67
N GLN A 292 10.09 -20.63 -6.31
CA GLN A 292 11.01 -21.69 -5.88
C GLN A 292 12.47 -21.30 -6.14
N ASP A 293 13.38 -21.82 -5.31
CA ASP A 293 14.83 -21.65 -5.51
C ASP A 293 15.20 -22.09 -6.94
N ASP A 294 15.96 -21.25 -7.67
CA ASP A 294 16.53 -21.41 -9.04
C ASP A 294 16.12 -20.32 -10.06
N LEU A 295 15.17 -19.42 -9.76
CA LEU A 295 14.87 -18.29 -10.65
C LEU A 295 15.78 -17.07 -10.40
N PHE A 296 16.66 -16.75 -11.34
CA PHE A 296 17.53 -15.56 -11.25
C PHE A 296 16.88 -14.32 -11.86
N HIS A 297 15.73 -13.90 -11.33
CA HIS A 297 15.01 -12.69 -11.76
C HIS A 297 14.15 -12.14 -10.61
N PRO A 298 14.21 -10.84 -10.27
CA PRO A 298 13.33 -10.22 -9.28
C PRO A 298 11.84 -10.36 -9.63
N CYS A 299 11.00 -10.62 -8.65
CA CYS A 299 9.56 -10.76 -8.83
C CYS A 299 8.78 -9.82 -7.90
N LEU A 300 7.54 -9.50 -8.28
CA LEU A 300 6.54 -8.97 -7.37
C LEU A 300 5.83 -10.16 -6.70
N VAL A 301 5.83 -10.20 -5.38
CA VAL A 301 5.20 -11.29 -4.63
C VAL A 301 4.26 -10.74 -3.56
N ARG A 302 3.31 -11.53 -3.06
CA ARG A 302 2.46 -11.16 -1.91
C ARG A 302 2.92 -11.86 -0.63
N GLU A 303 3.52 -13.02 -0.78
CA GLU A 303 3.97 -13.92 0.27
C GLU A 303 5.37 -14.45 -0.09
N SER A 304 6.13 -14.84 0.94
CA SER A 304 7.43 -15.52 0.79
C SER A 304 8.45 -14.81 -0.13
N PRO A 305 8.75 -13.51 0.08
CA PRO A 305 9.74 -12.81 -0.73
C PRO A 305 11.16 -13.35 -0.52
N ARG A 306 11.94 -13.34 -1.60
CA ARG A 306 13.40 -13.41 -1.55
C ARG A 306 13.98 -12.02 -1.36
N ASP A 307 15.26 -11.94 -1.01
CA ASP A 307 15.99 -10.68 -0.81
C ASP A 307 16.08 -9.80 -2.06
N CYS A 308 15.86 -10.36 -3.24
CA CYS A 308 15.79 -9.65 -4.52
C CYS A 308 14.37 -9.31 -4.99
N ASP A 309 13.33 -9.77 -4.28
CA ASP A 309 11.93 -9.55 -4.66
C ASP A 309 11.35 -8.27 -4.07
N ILE A 310 10.30 -7.75 -4.71
CA ILE A 310 9.46 -6.69 -4.17
C ILE A 310 8.20 -7.34 -3.60
N VAL A 311 7.84 -7.03 -2.35
CA VAL A 311 6.59 -7.52 -1.76
C VAL A 311 5.47 -6.49 -1.87
N ILE A 312 4.30 -6.88 -2.37
CA ILE A 312 3.11 -6.02 -2.36
C ILE A 312 2.42 -6.08 -1.00
N ILE A 313 2.17 -4.92 -0.41
CA ILE A 313 1.41 -4.74 0.82
C ILE A 313 0.02 -4.21 0.46
N ASP A 314 -1.00 -4.94 0.89
CA ASP A 314 -2.41 -4.65 0.65
C ASP A 314 -3.25 -4.94 1.91
N ALA A 315 -4.56 -4.71 1.83
CA ALA A 315 -5.47 -4.95 2.94
C ALA A 315 -5.49 -6.41 3.46
N GLN A 316 -5.03 -7.39 2.69
CA GLN A 316 -5.07 -8.80 3.07
C GLN A 316 -3.83 -9.25 3.85
N ASN A 317 -2.67 -8.64 3.60
CA ASN A 317 -1.41 -9.03 4.23
C ASN A 317 -0.79 -7.96 5.14
N ILE A 318 -1.46 -6.83 5.37
CA ILE A 318 -0.95 -5.71 6.17
C ILE A 318 -0.48 -6.10 7.59
N ALA A 319 -1.10 -7.11 8.22
CA ALA A 319 -0.69 -7.63 9.53
C ALA A 319 0.70 -8.30 9.52
N ASN A 320 1.11 -8.82 8.36
CA ASN A 320 2.40 -9.46 8.15
C ASN A 320 3.43 -8.52 7.51
N ALA A 321 3.07 -7.25 7.25
CA ALA A 321 3.91 -6.32 6.50
C ALA A 321 5.31 -6.21 7.10
N ALA A 322 5.44 -6.12 8.42
CA ALA A 322 6.76 -6.02 9.07
C ALA A 322 7.69 -7.21 8.79
N LEU A 323 7.15 -8.43 8.74
CA LEU A 323 7.92 -9.63 8.42
C LEU A 323 8.30 -9.64 6.94
N LEU A 324 7.31 -9.36 6.08
CA LEU A 324 7.43 -9.41 4.63
C LEU A 324 8.47 -8.39 4.11
N VAL A 325 8.35 -7.12 4.52
CA VAL A 325 9.24 -6.05 4.01
C VAL A 325 10.68 -6.19 4.48
N LYS A 326 10.91 -6.90 5.60
CA LYS A 326 12.26 -7.15 6.14
C LYS A 326 13.02 -8.20 5.34
N SER A 327 12.30 -9.06 4.61
CA SER A 327 12.87 -10.17 3.84
C SER A 327 12.96 -9.89 2.33
N SER A 328 12.60 -8.69 1.89
CA SER A 328 12.49 -8.28 0.49
C SER A 328 13.49 -7.19 0.11
N ALA A 329 13.77 -7.01 -1.19
CA ALA A 329 14.52 -5.87 -1.74
C ALA A 329 13.77 -4.53 -1.55
N GLY A 330 12.46 -4.60 -1.36
CA GLY A 330 11.58 -3.45 -1.27
C GLY A 330 10.12 -3.86 -1.22
N PHE A 331 9.23 -2.87 -1.22
CA PHE A 331 7.80 -3.09 -1.12
C PHE A 331 7.01 -2.19 -2.07
N ALA A 332 5.88 -2.72 -2.52
CA ALA A 332 4.86 -1.98 -3.24
C ALA A 332 3.63 -1.80 -2.33
N ILE A 333 2.93 -0.67 -2.42
CA ILE A 333 1.68 -0.43 -1.68
C ILE A 333 0.51 -0.39 -2.66
N ASP A 334 -0.46 -1.28 -2.47
CA ASP A 334 -1.74 -1.22 -3.19
C ASP A 334 -2.65 -0.17 -2.55
N MET A 335 -2.67 1.01 -3.16
CA MET A 335 -3.39 2.18 -2.68
C MET A 335 -4.91 2.05 -2.80
N ASP A 336 -5.40 1.19 -3.68
CA ASP A 336 -6.84 1.01 -3.91
C ASP A 336 -7.41 -0.12 -3.05
N SER A 337 -6.56 -1.02 -2.54
CA SER A 337 -6.96 -2.02 -1.54
C SER A 337 -7.21 -1.43 -0.14
N LEU A 338 -6.57 -0.30 0.17
CA LEU A 338 -6.64 0.34 1.47
C LEU A 338 -7.74 1.43 1.48
N PRO A 339 -8.38 1.69 2.64
CA PRO A 339 -9.23 2.86 2.77
C PRO A 339 -8.47 4.14 2.41
N LYS A 340 -9.19 5.22 2.12
CA LYS A 340 -8.60 6.46 1.61
C LYS A 340 -7.36 6.90 2.40
N LEU A 341 -6.20 6.86 1.74
CA LEU A 341 -4.95 7.41 2.24
C LEU A 341 -4.82 8.87 1.78
N ASP A 342 -4.81 9.80 2.72
CA ASP A 342 -4.39 11.17 2.47
C ASP A 342 -2.85 11.29 2.54
N GLY A 343 -2.30 12.48 2.24
CA GLY A 343 -0.84 12.68 2.21
C GLY A 343 -0.16 12.28 3.52
N ALA A 344 -0.72 12.67 4.67
CA ALA A 344 -0.15 12.34 5.98
C ALA A 344 -0.22 10.83 6.28
N ALA A 345 -1.28 10.14 5.84
CA ALA A 345 -1.39 8.69 5.96
C ALA A 345 -0.40 7.96 5.04
N ILE A 346 -0.15 8.46 3.82
CA ILE A 346 0.88 7.93 2.93
C ILE A 346 2.26 8.08 3.58
N ASP A 347 2.59 9.29 4.06
CA ASP A 347 3.86 9.54 4.74
C ASP A 347 4.03 8.66 5.99
N GLY A 348 2.98 8.52 6.82
CA GLY A 348 3.02 7.66 8.01
C GLY A 348 3.24 6.18 7.67
N LEU A 349 2.57 5.67 6.64
CA LEU A 349 2.77 4.30 6.16
C LEU A 349 4.20 4.10 5.63
N LEU A 350 4.69 5.03 4.81
CA LEU A 350 6.02 4.99 4.24
C LEU A 350 7.11 5.08 5.32
N VAL A 351 6.98 5.98 6.29
CA VAL A 351 7.89 6.08 7.43
C VAL A 351 7.94 4.76 8.20
N ALA A 352 6.77 4.19 8.52
CA ALA A 352 6.69 2.95 9.27
C ALA A 352 7.37 1.78 8.52
N LEU A 353 7.06 1.60 7.23
CA LEU A 353 7.59 0.49 6.43
C LEU A 353 9.08 0.69 6.08
N ARG A 354 9.52 1.89 5.69
CA ARG A 354 10.95 2.17 5.40
C ARG A 354 11.83 1.94 6.63
N CYS A 355 11.35 2.27 7.82
CA CYS A 355 12.08 1.98 9.05
C CYS A 355 12.26 0.48 9.32
N ILE A 356 11.32 -0.36 8.88
CA ILE A 356 11.42 -1.82 9.04
C ILE A 356 12.26 -2.44 7.92
N ALA A 357 12.02 -2.05 6.67
CA ALA A 357 12.67 -2.60 5.48
C ALA A 357 14.14 -2.18 5.37
N GLY A 358 14.48 -0.99 5.88
CA GLY A 358 15.81 -0.40 5.78
C GLY A 358 15.88 0.72 4.73
N PRO A 359 16.94 1.54 4.77
CA PRO A 359 17.04 2.77 3.98
C PRO A 359 17.21 2.53 2.47
N LEU A 360 17.66 1.34 2.06
CA LEU A 360 17.90 0.98 0.65
C LEU A 360 16.70 0.29 0.00
N ALA A 361 15.65 0.01 0.78
CA ALA A 361 14.47 -0.69 0.31
C ALA A 361 13.76 0.11 -0.78
N LYS A 362 13.44 -0.55 -1.89
CA LYS A 362 12.70 0.07 -2.99
C LYS A 362 11.24 0.26 -2.61
N VAL A 363 10.66 1.38 -3.00
CA VAL A 363 9.30 1.76 -2.65
C VAL A 363 8.51 2.03 -3.92
N LEU A 364 7.40 1.32 -4.07
CA LEU A 364 6.50 1.45 -5.22
C LEU A 364 5.08 1.78 -4.74
N LEU A 365 4.36 2.61 -5.48
CA LEU A 365 2.93 2.85 -5.26
C LEU A 365 2.12 2.28 -6.42
N VAL A 366 1.05 1.55 -6.12
CA VAL A 366 0.21 0.86 -7.10
C VAL A 366 -1.19 1.46 -7.07
N ARG A 367 -1.74 1.81 -8.23
CA ARG A 367 -3.10 2.32 -8.37
C ARG A 367 -3.70 2.05 -9.74
N GLY A 368 -5.03 2.04 -9.84
CA GLY A 368 -5.73 1.94 -11.11
C GLY A 368 -5.32 2.99 -12.13
N VAL A 369 -5.22 2.58 -13.41
CA VAL A 369 -4.78 3.43 -14.53
C VAL A 369 -5.67 4.66 -14.77
N SER A 370 -6.94 4.60 -14.36
CA SER A 370 -7.83 5.77 -14.37
C SER A 370 -7.35 6.90 -13.46
N GLN A 371 -6.46 6.62 -12.50
CA GLN A 371 -5.90 7.57 -11.53
C GLN A 371 -4.39 7.86 -11.72
N SER A 372 -3.80 7.55 -12.88
CA SER A 372 -2.34 7.73 -13.12
C SER A 372 -1.83 9.15 -12.84
N ALA A 373 -2.65 10.19 -13.07
CA ALA A 373 -2.25 11.57 -12.76
C ALA A 373 -2.02 11.80 -11.25
N LYS A 374 -2.96 11.33 -10.42
CA LYS A 374 -2.84 11.43 -8.96
C LYS A 374 -1.74 10.51 -8.44
N LEU A 375 -1.67 9.28 -8.96
CA LEU A 375 -0.62 8.33 -8.61
C LEU A 375 0.78 8.92 -8.86
N HIS A 376 1.02 9.52 -10.03
CA HIS A 376 2.34 10.09 -10.35
C HIS A 376 2.67 11.30 -9.47
N ALA A 377 1.70 12.20 -9.25
CA ALA A 377 1.89 13.35 -8.37
C ALA A 377 2.23 12.92 -6.93
N ASP A 378 1.52 11.94 -6.39
CA ASP A 378 1.78 11.38 -5.05
C ASP A 378 3.13 10.68 -4.99
N SER A 379 3.44 9.87 -6.00
CA SER A 379 4.70 9.11 -6.07
C SER A 379 5.90 10.06 -6.07
N GLN A 380 5.84 11.14 -6.86
CA GLN A 380 6.88 12.16 -6.87
C GLN A 380 6.96 12.90 -5.54
N HIS A 381 5.81 13.29 -4.97
CA HIS A 381 5.76 14.06 -3.72
C HIS A 381 6.34 13.28 -2.54
N HIS A 382 6.01 12.00 -2.43
CA HIS A 382 6.43 11.12 -1.33
C HIS A 382 7.78 10.41 -1.59
N GLY A 383 8.46 10.74 -2.69
CA GLY A 383 9.80 10.26 -3.01
C GLY A 383 9.90 8.74 -3.13
N VAL A 384 8.98 8.11 -3.85
CA VAL A 384 9.00 6.66 -4.14
C VAL A 384 9.69 6.37 -5.48
N ASP A 385 10.18 5.16 -5.68
CA ASP A 385 11.02 4.79 -6.84
C ASP A 385 10.20 4.51 -8.11
N ALA A 386 8.97 4.01 -7.97
CA ALA A 386 8.09 3.78 -9.11
C ALA A 386 6.59 3.91 -8.82
N ALA A 387 5.87 4.34 -9.85
CA ALA A 387 4.43 4.53 -9.86
C ALA A 387 3.78 3.53 -10.83
N ILE A 388 3.03 2.56 -10.30
CA ILE A 388 2.48 1.43 -11.06
C ILE A 388 1.01 1.67 -11.40
N SER A 389 0.71 1.88 -12.69
CA SER A 389 -0.66 1.99 -13.19
C SER A 389 -1.23 0.62 -13.54
N VAL A 390 -2.23 0.17 -12.79
CA VAL A 390 -2.92 -1.12 -13.01
C VAL A 390 -3.92 -0.98 -14.13
N LEU A 391 -3.70 -1.71 -15.22
CA LEU A 391 -4.55 -1.61 -16.41
C LEU A 391 -5.95 -2.19 -16.15
N ASN A 392 -6.04 -3.28 -15.38
CA ASN A 392 -7.32 -3.91 -15.03
C ASN A 392 -7.91 -3.35 -13.72
N ASP A 393 -8.21 -2.05 -13.72
CA ASP A 393 -8.73 -1.32 -12.55
C ASP A 393 -10.26 -1.30 -12.45
N GLY A 394 -10.95 -2.08 -13.29
CA GLY A 394 -12.41 -2.11 -13.35
C GLY A 394 -13.05 -1.06 -14.27
N SER A 395 -12.26 -0.14 -14.85
CA SER A 395 -12.76 0.90 -15.76
C SER A 395 -13.10 0.37 -17.16
N GLY A 396 -12.52 -0.77 -17.56
CA GLY A 396 -12.64 -1.33 -18.91
C GLY A 396 -11.90 -0.54 -20.00
N LEU A 397 -10.95 0.33 -19.63
CA LEU A 397 -10.07 1.03 -20.58
C LEU A 397 -9.23 0.04 -21.37
N SER A 398 -8.99 0.33 -22.66
CA SER A 398 -8.11 -0.50 -23.49
C SER A 398 -6.63 -0.16 -23.24
N ALA A 399 -5.75 -1.14 -23.44
CA ALA A 399 -4.30 -0.96 -23.29
C ALA A 399 -3.78 0.23 -24.12
N ALA A 400 -4.17 0.33 -25.39
CA ALA A 400 -3.75 1.40 -26.28
C ALA A 400 -4.18 2.81 -25.80
N SER A 401 -5.38 2.93 -25.22
CA SER A 401 -5.90 4.21 -24.68
C SER A 401 -5.16 4.67 -23.42
N SER A 402 -4.59 3.73 -22.67
CA SER A 402 -3.87 4.01 -21.43
C SER A 402 -2.47 4.59 -21.65
N LEU A 403 -1.80 4.26 -22.76
CA LEU A 403 -0.44 4.73 -23.07
C LEU A 403 -0.30 6.27 -23.02
N PRO A 404 -1.15 7.06 -23.70
CA PRO A 404 -1.07 8.51 -23.59
C PRO A 404 -1.55 9.07 -22.24
N MET A 405 -2.29 8.30 -21.43
CA MET A 405 -2.66 8.71 -20.06
C MET A 405 -1.45 8.60 -19.13
N VAL A 406 -0.81 7.43 -19.11
CA VAL A 406 0.37 7.15 -18.29
C VAL A 406 1.56 7.98 -18.78
N GLY A 407 1.92 7.87 -20.06
CA GLY A 407 3.13 8.49 -20.60
C GLY A 407 3.15 10.01 -20.49
N ARG A 408 2.02 10.69 -20.78
CA ARG A 408 1.95 12.17 -20.62
C ARG A 408 1.94 12.59 -19.16
N SER A 409 1.19 11.86 -18.32
CA SER A 409 1.20 12.14 -16.89
C SER A 409 2.62 12.01 -16.32
N ALA A 410 3.35 10.97 -16.72
CA ALA A 410 4.74 10.75 -16.32
C ALA A 410 5.63 11.93 -16.70
N SER A 411 5.57 12.39 -17.96
CA SER A 411 6.37 13.54 -18.43
C SER A 411 6.05 14.86 -17.72
N VAL A 412 4.86 15.01 -17.12
CA VAL A 412 4.46 16.22 -16.41
C VAL A 412 4.78 16.16 -14.92
N ASN A 413 4.57 15.00 -14.29
CA ASN A 413 4.55 14.87 -12.84
C ASN A 413 5.78 14.18 -12.25
N LEU A 414 6.52 13.38 -13.03
CA LEU A 414 7.65 12.60 -12.54
C LEU A 414 9.00 13.21 -12.95
N GLN A 415 10.00 12.99 -12.10
CA GLN A 415 11.41 13.34 -12.33
C GLN A 415 12.27 12.07 -12.30
N GLU A 416 13.59 12.21 -12.48
CA GLU A 416 14.54 11.09 -12.60
C GLU A 416 14.56 10.14 -11.40
N ASN A 417 14.00 10.52 -10.25
CA ASN A 417 13.93 9.69 -9.05
C ASN A 417 12.69 8.79 -8.96
N CYS A 418 11.72 8.93 -9.87
CA CYS A 418 10.50 8.14 -9.85
C CYS A 418 10.08 7.73 -11.26
N HIS A 419 9.93 6.43 -11.50
CA HIS A 419 9.60 5.90 -12.81
C HIS A 419 8.12 5.53 -12.95
N ALA A 420 7.52 5.82 -14.10
CA ALA A 420 6.21 5.27 -14.44
C ALA A 420 6.34 3.81 -14.87
N SER A 421 5.43 2.96 -14.40
CA SER A 421 5.34 1.55 -14.75
C SER A 421 3.87 1.12 -14.88
N MET A 422 3.64 -0.02 -15.52
CA MET A 422 2.30 -0.53 -15.80
C MET A 422 2.15 -1.99 -15.37
N TRP A 423 0.95 -2.34 -14.89
CA TRP A 423 0.60 -3.71 -14.57
C TRP A 423 -0.45 -4.24 -15.57
N LEU A 424 -0.04 -5.21 -16.38
CA LEU A 424 -0.88 -5.89 -17.38
C LEU A 424 -1.62 -7.10 -16.77
N PRO A 425 -2.86 -7.37 -17.21
CA PRO A 425 -3.63 -8.55 -16.75
C PRO A 425 -3.28 -9.86 -17.48
N TRP A 426 -2.34 -9.86 -18.42
CA TRP A 426 -1.87 -11.06 -19.14
C TRP A 426 -0.34 -11.18 -19.05
N SER A 427 0.19 -12.39 -19.23
CA SER A 427 1.63 -12.62 -19.30
C SER A 427 2.24 -11.90 -20.51
N ALA A 428 3.12 -10.93 -20.24
CA ALA A 428 3.67 -10.05 -21.27
C ALA A 428 4.58 -10.80 -22.26
N THR A 429 4.53 -10.34 -23.51
CA THR A 429 5.46 -10.71 -24.58
C THR A 429 6.62 -9.70 -24.69
N SER A 430 7.66 -10.03 -25.46
CA SER A 430 8.73 -9.07 -25.77
C SER A 430 8.24 -7.84 -26.53
N GLU A 431 7.17 -7.98 -27.31
CA GLU A 431 6.56 -6.86 -28.05
C GLU A 431 5.81 -5.93 -27.10
N ASP A 432 5.05 -6.47 -26.13
CA ASP A 432 4.38 -5.68 -25.08
C ASP A 432 5.39 -4.82 -24.32
N LEU A 433 6.50 -5.42 -23.86
CA LEU A 433 7.55 -4.71 -23.13
C LEU A 433 8.16 -3.59 -23.98
N ALA A 434 8.50 -3.85 -25.23
CA ALA A 434 9.06 -2.84 -26.12
C ALA A 434 8.06 -1.70 -26.42
N ILE A 435 6.77 -2.01 -26.58
CA ILE A 435 5.73 -0.99 -26.78
C ILE A 435 5.59 -0.09 -25.54
N LEU A 436 5.60 -0.68 -24.36
CA LEU A 436 5.50 0.05 -23.09
C LEU A 436 6.75 0.91 -22.85
N CYS A 437 7.96 0.38 -23.02
CA CYS A 437 9.20 1.15 -22.93
C CYS A 437 9.21 2.35 -23.88
N ALA A 438 8.83 2.14 -25.15
CA ALA A 438 8.67 3.22 -26.13
C ALA A 438 7.58 4.25 -25.76
N SER A 439 6.71 3.92 -24.80
CA SER A 439 5.63 4.77 -24.29
C SER A 439 5.95 5.44 -22.95
N ASN A 440 7.24 5.52 -22.57
CA ASN A 440 7.70 6.12 -21.32
C ASN A 440 7.26 5.32 -20.06
N VAL A 441 7.29 3.99 -20.17
CA VAL A 441 7.04 3.05 -19.06
C VAL A 441 8.33 2.27 -18.82
N ALA A 442 8.94 2.42 -17.64
CA ALA A 442 10.28 1.90 -17.36
C ALA A 442 10.34 0.36 -17.24
N PHE A 443 9.30 -0.25 -16.67
CA PHE A 443 9.16 -1.70 -16.57
C PHE A 443 7.69 -2.10 -16.49
N THR A 444 7.42 -3.39 -16.60
CA THR A 444 6.05 -3.93 -16.62
C THR A 444 5.87 -5.00 -15.56
N ILE A 445 4.73 -4.97 -14.86
CA ILE A 445 4.27 -6.04 -13.97
C ILE A 445 3.23 -6.86 -14.73
N CYS A 446 3.28 -8.18 -14.64
CA CYS A 446 2.26 -9.04 -15.23
C CYS A 446 2.21 -10.41 -14.54
N PRO A 447 1.08 -11.14 -14.58
CA PRO A 447 1.04 -12.50 -14.07
C PRO A 447 2.04 -13.40 -14.82
N ALA A 448 2.85 -14.13 -14.07
CA ALA A 448 3.70 -15.17 -14.65
C ALA A 448 2.83 -16.36 -15.14
N PRO A 449 3.26 -17.10 -16.17
CA PRO A 449 2.61 -18.35 -16.54
C PRO A 449 2.73 -19.39 -15.42
N ASP A 450 1.77 -20.31 -15.35
CA ASP A 450 1.70 -21.34 -14.29
C ASP A 450 2.92 -22.28 -14.28
N GLU A 451 3.54 -22.50 -15.43
CA GLU A 451 4.69 -23.40 -15.60
C GLU A 451 5.83 -22.71 -16.36
N ASN A 452 7.07 -23.15 -16.09
CA ASN A 452 8.27 -22.75 -16.82
C ASN A 452 8.52 -21.23 -16.91
N VAL A 453 8.38 -20.54 -15.78
CA VAL A 453 8.63 -19.09 -15.65
C VAL A 453 10.01 -18.69 -16.19
N ALA A 454 11.06 -19.46 -15.87
CA ALA A 454 12.42 -19.19 -16.35
C ALA A 454 12.52 -19.27 -17.89
N GLY A 455 11.88 -20.26 -18.51
CA GLY A 455 11.82 -20.38 -19.96
C GLY A 455 11.06 -19.24 -20.62
N TRP A 456 9.95 -18.79 -20.03
CA TRP A 456 9.21 -17.62 -20.50
C TRP A 456 10.05 -16.34 -20.43
N ILE A 457 10.73 -16.07 -19.31
CA ILE A 457 11.63 -14.92 -19.18
C ILE A 457 12.76 -14.97 -20.22
N ALA A 458 13.35 -16.16 -20.45
CA ALA A 458 14.37 -16.35 -21.47
C ALA A 458 13.85 -16.07 -22.90
N GLN A 459 12.61 -16.49 -23.20
CA GLN A 459 11.97 -16.20 -24.49
C GLN A 459 11.70 -14.71 -24.67
N VAL A 460 11.18 -14.04 -23.64
CA VAL A 460 10.93 -12.60 -23.64
C VAL A 460 12.26 -11.83 -23.83
N SER A 461 13.31 -12.22 -23.13
CA SER A 461 14.66 -11.62 -23.26
C SER A 461 15.24 -11.77 -24.67
N ALA A 462 15.18 -12.98 -25.23
CA ALA A 462 15.63 -13.25 -26.60
C ALA A 462 14.80 -12.46 -27.63
N GLY A 463 13.47 -12.41 -27.46
CA GLY A 463 12.56 -11.64 -28.30
C GLY A 463 12.87 -10.15 -28.25
N LEU A 464 13.11 -9.60 -27.06
CA LEU A 464 13.43 -8.18 -26.87
C LEU A 464 14.72 -7.80 -27.59
N SER A 465 15.76 -8.61 -27.44
CA SER A 465 17.02 -8.45 -28.18
C SER A 465 16.81 -8.51 -29.70
N ALA A 466 15.92 -9.39 -30.17
CA ALA A 466 15.58 -9.46 -31.60
C ALA A 466 14.83 -8.21 -32.10
N HIS A 467 13.90 -7.67 -31.31
CA HIS A 467 13.23 -6.42 -31.64
C HIS A 467 14.22 -5.25 -31.69
N LEU A 468 15.08 -5.09 -30.69
CA LEU A 468 16.08 -4.02 -30.65
C LEU A 468 17.06 -4.11 -31.82
N ASN A 469 17.61 -5.30 -32.10
CA ASN A 469 18.50 -5.51 -33.24
C ASN A 469 17.82 -5.18 -34.58
N ARG A 470 16.56 -5.60 -34.77
CA ARG A 470 15.76 -5.26 -35.96
C ARG A 470 15.53 -3.75 -36.10
N LEU A 471 15.34 -3.06 -34.99
CA LEU A 471 15.12 -1.60 -34.94
C LEU A 471 16.43 -0.79 -35.08
N GLY A 472 17.59 -1.44 -34.97
CA GLY A 472 18.90 -0.78 -35.01
C GLY A 472 19.30 -0.15 -33.66
N LEU A 473 18.73 -0.63 -32.55
CA LEU A 473 18.91 -0.06 -31.22
C LEU A 473 19.82 -0.94 -30.36
N ALA A 474 20.79 -0.34 -29.69
CA ALA A 474 21.74 -1.05 -28.83
C ALA A 474 21.27 -1.17 -27.37
N SER A 475 20.31 -0.35 -26.95
CA SER A 475 19.73 -0.35 -25.60
C SER A 475 18.20 -0.20 -25.65
N ILE A 476 17.52 -0.79 -24.67
CA ILE A 476 16.09 -0.62 -24.43
C ILE A 476 15.70 0.84 -24.19
N ASP A 477 16.58 1.63 -23.57
CA ASP A 477 16.37 3.05 -23.28
C ASP A 477 16.34 3.92 -24.56
N SER A 478 16.81 3.36 -25.68
CA SER A 478 16.75 4.04 -26.99
C SER A 478 15.39 3.90 -27.68
N LEU A 479 14.43 3.17 -27.09
CA LEU A 479 13.07 3.10 -27.60
C LEU A 479 12.31 4.39 -27.31
N GLU A 480 11.71 4.95 -28.35
CA GLU A 480 10.93 6.18 -28.23
C GLU A 480 9.53 5.99 -28.84
N ARG A 481 8.62 6.92 -28.53
CA ARG A 481 7.29 6.98 -29.15
C ARG A 481 7.36 7.03 -30.68
N ALA A 482 8.46 7.53 -31.25
CA ALA A 482 8.70 7.56 -32.68
C ALA A 482 8.75 6.15 -33.32
N ASN A 483 9.13 5.12 -32.55
CA ASN A 483 9.15 3.72 -32.97
C ASN A 483 7.76 3.09 -33.04
N LEU A 484 6.71 3.74 -32.56
CA LEU A 484 5.37 3.16 -32.48
C LEU A 484 4.48 3.56 -33.66
N ARG A 485 3.73 2.60 -34.21
CA ARG A 485 2.65 2.82 -35.18
C ARG A 485 1.41 2.05 -34.79
N ALA A 486 0.26 2.69 -34.90
CA ALA A 486 -1.02 2.00 -34.83
C ALA A 486 -1.26 1.23 -36.13
N CYS A 487 -1.73 -0.02 -36.02
CA CYS A 487 -2.02 -0.91 -37.14
C CYS A 487 -3.40 -0.62 -37.76
N ASP A 488 -4.28 0.00 -36.99
CA ASP A 488 -5.65 0.32 -37.37
C ASP A 488 -6.07 1.72 -36.88
N GLN A 489 -7.19 2.19 -37.42
CA GLN A 489 -7.70 3.54 -37.16
C GLN A 489 -8.20 3.72 -35.73
N ASP A 490 -8.75 2.68 -35.09
CA ASP A 490 -9.29 2.77 -33.74
C ASP A 490 -8.16 2.91 -32.71
N THR A 491 -7.13 2.09 -32.84
CA THR A 491 -5.88 2.18 -32.07
C THR A 491 -5.23 3.55 -32.24
N ALA A 492 -5.14 4.06 -33.48
CA ALA A 492 -4.62 5.40 -33.74
C ALA A 492 -5.48 6.49 -33.06
N ALA A 493 -6.81 6.30 -33.03
CA ALA A 493 -7.75 7.26 -32.47
C ALA A 493 -7.56 7.42 -30.96
N VAL A 494 -7.42 6.31 -30.25
CA VAL A 494 -7.38 6.29 -28.78
C VAL A 494 -5.98 6.51 -28.19
N SER A 495 -4.92 6.08 -28.89
CA SER A 495 -3.53 6.18 -28.38
C SER A 495 -2.81 7.47 -28.78
N GLY A 496 -3.25 8.11 -29.86
CA GLY A 496 -2.55 9.23 -30.49
C GLY A 496 -1.24 8.82 -31.17
N LEU A 497 -1.07 7.53 -31.45
CA LEU A 497 0.00 7.04 -32.31
C LEU A 497 -0.32 7.35 -33.77
N ARG A 498 0.73 7.38 -34.60
CA ARG A 498 0.58 7.56 -36.05
C ARG A 498 0.07 6.24 -36.64
N LEU A 499 -0.93 6.30 -37.51
CA LEU A 499 -1.38 5.14 -38.27
C LEU A 499 -0.25 4.64 -39.18
N ALA A 500 -0.09 3.33 -39.33
CA ALA A 500 0.89 2.75 -40.22
C ALA A 500 0.74 3.30 -41.65
N GLY A 501 1.84 3.73 -42.26
CA GLY A 501 1.84 4.42 -43.56
C GLY A 501 1.56 5.93 -43.50
N TYR A 502 1.29 6.51 -42.32
CA TYR A 502 1.11 7.94 -42.12
C TYR A 502 2.27 8.56 -41.33
N ASP A 503 2.66 9.77 -41.71
CA ASP A 503 3.76 10.51 -41.06
C ASP A 503 3.30 11.37 -39.87
N ARG A 504 1.99 11.52 -39.67
CA ARG A 504 1.40 12.41 -38.66
C ARG A 504 0.25 11.70 -37.91
N PRO A 505 0.02 12.05 -36.63
CA PRO A 505 -1.18 11.61 -35.91
C PRO A 505 -2.47 12.08 -36.60
N MET A 506 -3.59 11.46 -36.21
CA MET A 506 -4.89 11.86 -36.75
C MET A 506 -5.28 13.29 -36.34
N PRO A 507 -6.06 14.02 -37.18
CA PRO A 507 -6.31 15.45 -36.99
C PRO A 507 -6.83 15.88 -35.62
N HIS A 508 -7.66 15.07 -34.96
CA HIS A 508 -8.25 15.41 -33.66
C HIS A 508 -7.23 15.46 -32.51
N TRP A 509 -6.05 14.84 -32.67
CA TRP A 509 -4.97 14.91 -31.70
C TRP A 509 -4.21 16.25 -31.71
N PHE A 510 -4.42 17.10 -32.72
CA PHE A 510 -3.85 18.46 -32.75
C PHE A 510 -4.77 19.51 -32.10
N ALA A 511 -6.00 19.13 -31.73
CA ALA A 511 -7.03 20.04 -31.26
C ALA A 511 -7.13 20.13 -29.71
N ARG A 512 -6.17 19.56 -28.98
CA ARG A 512 -6.16 19.50 -27.51
C ARG A 512 -4.94 20.18 -26.91
#